data_AF-A0A2H5XBC9-F1
#
_entry.id   AF-A0A2H5XBC9-F1
#
_cell.length_a   1.000
_cell.length_b   1.000
_cell.length_c   1.000
_cell.angle_alpha   90.00
_cell.angle_beta   90.00
_cell.angle_gamma   90.00
#
_symmetry.space_group_name_H-M   'P 1'
#
loop_
_entity.id
_entity.type
_entity.pdbx_description
1 polymer ?
#
loop_
_entity_poly.entity_id
_entity_poly.type
_entity_poly.pdbx_seq_one_letter_code
_entity_poly.pdbx_strand_id
1 'polypeptide(L)'
;MEQPTKVPAHPSSPPVWRCPECGVIFVPQPTTVRCPQCGENLRKCRYCQYADTATWECTNQRIRFTFGDEFGRYHIPEPDHVWACPENRPALHPTPWQMVLANPLLRALAWGAGTAVVLLLVFRFIVLPLIVGPPVPESALLSLQTAVPSQVMLGDPIHITVTFTNGEQNPLNQWVLVLRGSLVTNAEPPQVTPNPIVPPEFIGDSVRLYFAGLAPQQQMTVNITLQPKEMQRRIYNLEVDAYGYFGAPGQPLAMYRAFVLPTRRFQVQVR
;
A
#
# COMPACT_ATOMS: atom_id res chain seq x y z
N MET A 1 -9.43 -13.48 -52.16
CA MET A 1 -8.07 -13.99 -51.85
C MET A 1 -7.36 -12.88 -51.09
N GLU A 2 -7.47 -12.88 -49.77
CA GLU A 2 -6.77 -11.93 -48.91
C GLU A 2 -5.33 -12.39 -48.70
N GLN A 3 -4.38 -11.53 -49.03
CA GLN A 3 -2.97 -11.67 -48.68
C GLN A 3 -2.84 -11.55 -47.15
N PRO A 4 -2.12 -12.48 -46.48
CA PRO A 4 -1.85 -12.32 -45.06
C PRO A 4 -0.87 -11.16 -44.85
N THR A 5 -1.38 -10.12 -44.20
CA THR A 5 -0.63 -8.96 -43.71
C THR A 5 0.59 -9.42 -42.92
N LYS A 6 1.80 -9.17 -43.44
CA LYS A 6 3.06 -9.33 -42.70
C LYS A 6 3.00 -8.50 -41.43
N VAL A 7 2.90 -9.15 -40.29
CA VAL A 7 3.17 -8.56 -38.98
C VAL A 7 4.59 -7.99 -39.02
N PRO A 8 4.82 -6.69 -38.75
CA PRO A 8 6.17 -6.16 -38.68
C PRO A 8 6.90 -6.89 -37.55
N ALA A 9 7.99 -7.59 -37.91
CA ALA A 9 8.89 -8.19 -36.95
C ALA A 9 9.34 -7.09 -35.97
N HIS A 10 9.00 -7.24 -34.69
CA HIS A 10 9.61 -6.43 -33.64
C HIS A 10 11.13 -6.44 -33.84
N PRO A 11 11.82 -5.29 -33.73
CA PRO A 11 13.26 -5.28 -33.77
C PRO A 11 13.75 -6.16 -32.62
N SER A 12 14.15 -7.39 -32.93
CA SER A 12 14.78 -8.28 -31.97
C SER A 12 16.03 -7.56 -31.51
N SER A 13 16.03 -7.11 -30.26
CA SER A 13 17.23 -6.59 -29.62
C SER A 13 18.37 -7.59 -29.88
N PRO A 14 19.57 -7.09 -30.22
CA PRO A 14 20.69 -7.98 -30.51
C PRO A 14 20.89 -8.92 -29.33
N PRO A 15 21.07 -10.24 -29.56
CA PRO A 15 21.25 -11.19 -28.47
C PRO A 15 22.45 -10.74 -27.63
N VAL A 16 22.33 -10.76 -26.31
CA VAL A 16 23.42 -10.42 -25.41
C VAL A 16 23.92 -11.69 -24.75
N TRP A 17 25.24 -11.87 -24.70
CA TRP A 17 25.92 -12.99 -24.07
C TRP A 17 26.71 -12.56 -22.86
N ARG A 18 26.87 -13.47 -21.91
CA ARG A 18 27.74 -13.35 -20.75
C ARG A 18 28.84 -14.41 -20.84
N CYS A 19 30.10 -13.99 -20.77
CA CYS A 19 31.22 -14.92 -20.68
C CYS A 19 31.22 -15.60 -19.30
N PRO A 20 31.19 -16.94 -19.21
CA PRO A 20 31.24 -17.64 -17.91
C PRO A 20 32.58 -17.47 -17.19
N GLU A 21 33.66 -17.27 -17.96
CA GLU A 21 35.02 -17.17 -17.42
C GLU A 21 35.31 -15.83 -16.74
N CYS A 22 35.00 -14.71 -17.40
CA CYS A 22 35.29 -13.37 -16.87
C CYS A 22 34.03 -12.56 -16.52
N GLY A 23 32.83 -13.08 -16.78
CA GLY A 23 31.57 -12.44 -16.45
C GLY A 23 31.15 -11.28 -17.37
N VAL A 24 31.97 -10.89 -18.35
CA VAL A 24 31.65 -9.77 -19.25
C VAL A 24 30.38 -10.03 -20.05
N ILE A 25 29.51 -9.02 -20.10
CA ILE A 25 28.29 -9.03 -20.89
C ILE A 25 28.53 -8.24 -22.17
N PHE A 26 28.29 -8.84 -23.33
CA PHE A 26 28.58 -8.24 -24.63
C PHE A 26 27.63 -8.75 -25.72
N VAL A 27 27.58 -8.04 -26.84
CA VAL A 27 26.84 -8.47 -28.04
C VAL A 27 27.78 -9.35 -28.87
N PRO A 28 27.45 -10.64 -29.13
CA PRO A 28 28.27 -11.50 -29.94
C PRO A 28 28.25 -11.03 -31.39
N GLN A 29 29.41 -11.05 -32.06
CA GLN A 29 29.45 -10.79 -33.49
C GLN A 29 29.13 -12.11 -34.23
N PRO A 30 28.55 -12.06 -35.44
CA PRO A 30 28.17 -13.27 -36.18
C PRO A 30 29.35 -14.22 -36.44
N THR A 31 30.56 -13.68 -36.52
CA THR A 31 31.78 -14.41 -36.86
C THR A 31 32.68 -14.69 -35.66
N THR A 32 32.53 -13.96 -34.55
CA THR A 32 33.39 -14.11 -33.37
C THR A 32 32.62 -14.72 -32.20
N VAL A 33 33.01 -15.95 -31.86
CA VAL A 33 32.49 -16.70 -30.70
C VAL A 33 33.52 -16.70 -29.58
N ARG A 34 34.30 -15.62 -29.47
CA ARG A 34 35.29 -15.41 -28.40
C ARG A 34 34.84 -14.27 -27.52
N CYS A 35 35.14 -14.38 -26.24
CA CYS A 35 34.94 -13.30 -25.29
C CYS A 35 35.89 -12.12 -25.65
N PRO A 36 35.37 -10.89 -25.79
CA PRO A 36 36.20 -9.73 -26.13
C PRO A 36 37.16 -9.32 -25.01
N GLN A 37 36.87 -9.72 -23.75
CA GLN A 37 37.68 -9.32 -22.59
C GLN A 37 38.79 -10.32 -22.25
N CYS A 38 38.47 -11.62 -22.15
CA CYS A 38 39.45 -12.65 -21.76
C CYS A 38 39.89 -13.57 -22.90
N GLY A 39 39.37 -13.39 -24.12
CA GLY A 39 39.70 -14.23 -25.28
C GLY A 39 39.14 -15.65 -25.26
N GLU A 40 38.45 -16.04 -24.18
CA GLU A 40 37.85 -17.36 -23.99
C GLU A 40 36.96 -17.75 -25.16
N ASN A 41 37.10 -18.99 -25.65
CA ASN A 41 36.29 -19.49 -26.74
C ASN A 41 34.95 -20.04 -26.23
N LEU A 42 33.86 -19.48 -26.73
CA LEU A 42 32.50 -19.75 -26.28
C LEU A 42 31.80 -20.87 -27.05
N ARG A 43 32.50 -21.53 -28.00
CA ARG A 43 32.01 -22.72 -28.76
C ARG A 43 32.20 -24.05 -28.02
N LYS A 44 32.80 -24.03 -26.83
CA LYS A 44 33.06 -25.24 -26.04
C LYS A 44 31.75 -25.97 -25.73
N CYS A 45 31.77 -27.30 -25.78
CA CYS A 45 30.62 -28.14 -25.44
C CYS A 45 30.04 -27.79 -24.07
N ARG A 46 30.91 -27.46 -23.10
CA ARG A 46 30.51 -27.09 -21.73
C ARG A 46 29.58 -25.87 -21.64
N TYR A 47 29.53 -25.03 -22.68
CA TYR A 47 28.67 -23.85 -22.75
C TYR A 47 27.42 -24.06 -23.62
N CYS A 48 27.29 -25.23 -24.25
CA CYS A 48 26.16 -25.54 -25.12
C CYS A 48 24.89 -25.79 -24.31
N GLN A 49 23.74 -25.31 -24.80
CA GLN A 49 22.44 -25.51 -24.16
C GLN A 49 22.01 -26.98 -24.06
N TYR A 50 22.65 -27.85 -24.84
CA TYR A 50 22.36 -29.28 -24.86
C TYR A 50 23.37 -30.12 -24.06
N ALA A 51 24.38 -29.52 -23.45
CA ALA A 51 25.30 -30.26 -22.60
C ALA A 51 24.68 -30.44 -21.21
N ASP A 52 24.54 -31.68 -20.77
CA ASP A 52 24.34 -31.98 -19.36
C ASP A 52 25.71 -31.96 -18.68
N THR A 53 25.99 -30.90 -17.92
CA THR A 53 27.29 -30.72 -17.25
C THR A 53 27.49 -31.64 -16.04
N ALA A 54 26.45 -32.34 -15.58
CA ALA A 54 26.57 -33.29 -14.47
C ALA A 54 27.03 -34.67 -14.98
N THR A 55 26.53 -35.09 -16.13
CA THR A 55 26.82 -36.41 -16.73
C THR A 55 27.76 -36.35 -17.92
N TRP A 56 28.04 -35.14 -18.43
CA TRP A 56 28.78 -34.88 -19.66
C TRP A 56 28.19 -35.58 -20.89
N GLU A 57 26.87 -35.68 -20.93
CA GLU A 57 26.11 -36.23 -22.06
C GLU A 57 25.44 -35.11 -22.88
N CYS A 58 25.29 -35.32 -24.19
CA CYS A 58 24.51 -34.42 -25.04
C CYS A 58 23.02 -34.79 -25.01
N THR A 59 22.18 -33.85 -24.59
CA THR A 59 20.73 -34.01 -24.48
C THR A 59 19.98 -33.75 -25.80
N ASN A 60 20.66 -33.27 -26.84
CA ASN A 60 20.04 -33.01 -28.15
C ASN A 60 19.63 -34.33 -28.82
N GLN A 61 18.32 -34.53 -28.98
CA GLN A 61 17.75 -35.74 -29.57
C GLN A 61 18.36 -36.08 -30.93
N ARG A 62 18.60 -35.08 -31.81
CA ARG A 62 19.19 -35.33 -33.14
C ARG A 62 20.57 -35.96 -33.05
N ILE A 63 21.42 -35.43 -32.17
CA ILE A 63 22.79 -35.93 -31.98
C ILE A 63 22.76 -37.31 -31.33
N ARG A 64 21.89 -37.50 -30.35
CA ARG A 64 21.65 -38.80 -29.69
C ARG A 64 21.23 -39.89 -30.69
N PHE A 65 20.38 -39.57 -31.65
CA PHE A 65 19.98 -40.53 -32.69
C PHE A 65 21.04 -40.77 -33.78
N THR A 66 21.92 -39.79 -34.05
CA THR A 66 22.88 -39.88 -35.15
C THR A 66 24.23 -40.47 -34.71
N PHE A 67 24.66 -40.15 -33.48
CA PHE A 67 25.99 -40.48 -32.97
C PHE A 67 25.97 -41.18 -31.61
N GLY A 68 24.78 -41.42 -31.04
CA GLY A 68 24.66 -42.06 -29.73
C GLY A 68 24.94 -43.55 -29.77
N ASP A 69 25.15 -44.11 -28.58
CA ASP A 69 25.27 -45.56 -28.35
C ASP A 69 23.91 -46.28 -28.50
N GLU A 70 23.89 -47.59 -28.24
CA GLU A 70 22.67 -48.43 -28.30
C GLU A 70 21.55 -47.96 -27.36
N PHE A 71 21.89 -47.15 -26.34
CA PHE A 71 20.94 -46.55 -25.40
C PHE A 71 20.61 -45.08 -25.75
N GLY A 72 21.07 -44.62 -26.93
CA GLY A 72 20.88 -43.27 -27.43
C GLY A 72 21.58 -42.22 -26.57
N ARG A 73 22.69 -42.54 -25.91
CA ARG A 73 23.52 -41.59 -25.16
C ARG A 73 24.72 -41.19 -25.99
N TYR A 74 25.02 -39.91 -25.98
CA TYR A 74 26.23 -39.38 -26.61
C TYR A 74 27.09 -38.72 -25.55
N HIS A 75 28.19 -39.36 -25.19
CA HIS A 75 29.15 -38.81 -24.23
C HIS A 75 30.03 -37.76 -24.91
N ILE A 76 30.29 -36.65 -24.21
CA ILE A 76 31.12 -35.55 -24.70
C ILE A 76 32.59 -35.86 -24.33
N PRO A 77 33.45 -36.24 -25.30
CA PRO A 77 34.78 -36.74 -24.99
C PRO A 77 35.71 -35.66 -24.42
N GLU A 78 35.60 -34.42 -24.90
CA GLU A 78 36.38 -33.27 -24.42
C GLU A 78 35.49 -32.03 -24.30
N PRO A 79 34.93 -31.74 -23.11
CA PRO A 79 34.01 -30.62 -22.91
C PRO A 79 34.59 -29.24 -23.22
N ASP A 80 35.92 -29.11 -23.09
CA ASP A 80 36.68 -27.87 -23.31
C ASP A 80 37.21 -27.72 -24.73
N HIS A 81 37.07 -28.75 -25.58
CA HIS A 81 37.60 -28.70 -26.93
C HIS A 81 36.70 -27.86 -27.84
N VAL A 82 37.31 -26.91 -28.54
CA VAL A 82 36.63 -25.84 -29.30
C VAL A 82 35.74 -26.36 -30.44
N TRP A 83 36.01 -27.57 -30.92
CA TRP A 83 35.34 -28.18 -32.08
C TRP A 83 34.73 -29.56 -31.78
N ALA A 84 34.71 -29.98 -30.51
CA ALA A 84 34.11 -31.25 -30.13
C ALA A 84 32.57 -31.21 -30.12
N CYS A 85 31.95 -30.03 -30.23
CA CYS A 85 30.50 -29.89 -30.14
C CYS A 85 29.85 -30.03 -31.53
N PRO A 86 29.03 -31.06 -31.78
CA PRO A 86 28.34 -31.21 -33.06
C PRO A 86 27.29 -30.10 -33.29
N GLU A 87 26.78 -29.49 -32.22
CA GLU A 87 25.75 -28.44 -32.26
C GLU A 87 26.26 -27.19 -31.52
N ASN A 88 26.64 -26.16 -32.27
CA ASN A 88 27.18 -24.91 -31.70
C ASN A 88 26.06 -23.94 -31.28
N ARG A 89 25.38 -24.26 -30.16
CA ARG A 89 24.32 -23.41 -29.56
C ARG A 89 24.63 -23.04 -28.11
N PRO A 90 25.45 -22.01 -27.88
CA PRO A 90 25.84 -21.60 -26.53
C PRO A 90 24.67 -20.99 -25.74
N ALA A 91 24.44 -21.46 -24.51
CA ALA A 91 23.44 -20.94 -23.56
C ALA A 91 24.00 -19.80 -22.71
N LEU A 92 24.40 -18.70 -23.36
CA LEU A 92 25.15 -17.61 -22.70
C LEU A 92 24.31 -16.40 -22.34
N HIS A 93 22.98 -16.51 -22.36
CA HIS A 93 22.11 -15.38 -22.07
C HIS A 93 22.17 -14.98 -20.58
N PRO A 94 22.48 -13.70 -20.27
CA PRO A 94 22.48 -13.23 -18.89
C PRO A 94 21.06 -13.15 -18.34
N THR A 95 20.91 -13.37 -17.03
CA THR A 95 19.64 -13.15 -16.34
C THR A 95 19.33 -11.65 -16.22
N PRO A 96 18.06 -11.24 -16.05
CA PRO A 96 17.69 -9.82 -15.93
C PRO A 96 18.45 -9.09 -14.82
N TRP A 97 18.66 -9.73 -13.68
CA TRP A 97 19.44 -9.18 -12.57
C TRP A 97 20.91 -8.93 -12.94
N GLN A 98 21.52 -9.83 -13.73
CA GLN A 98 22.90 -9.64 -14.20
C GLN A 98 23.01 -8.47 -15.17
N MET A 99 21.98 -8.23 -15.99
CA MET A 99 21.92 -7.03 -16.84
C MET A 99 21.81 -5.74 -16.00
N VAL A 100 21.01 -5.77 -14.93
CA VAL A 100 20.86 -4.62 -14.01
C VAL A 100 22.17 -4.30 -13.30
N LEU A 101 22.91 -5.32 -12.83
CA LEU A 101 24.19 -5.12 -12.15
C LEU A 101 25.31 -4.65 -13.08
N ALA A 102 25.33 -5.11 -14.32
CA ALA A 102 26.38 -4.75 -15.29
C ALA A 102 26.21 -3.33 -15.86
N ASN A 103 24.99 -2.80 -15.87
CA ASN A 103 24.72 -1.46 -16.39
C ASN A 103 24.63 -0.42 -15.26
N PRO A 104 25.53 0.56 -15.19
CA PRO A 104 25.55 1.53 -14.09
C PRO A 104 24.27 2.37 -14.01
N LEU A 105 23.61 2.64 -15.14
CA LEU A 105 22.35 3.37 -15.19
C LEU A 105 21.19 2.54 -14.66
N LEU A 106 21.06 1.28 -15.08
CA LEU A 106 20.04 0.38 -14.55
C LEU A 106 20.26 0.12 -13.05
N ARG A 107 21.51 0.00 -12.62
CA ARG A 107 21.87 -0.14 -11.20
C ARG A 107 21.41 1.08 -10.41
N ALA A 108 21.71 2.30 -10.88
CA ALA A 108 21.30 3.53 -10.22
C ALA A 108 19.77 3.65 -10.11
N LEU A 109 19.05 3.31 -11.19
CA LEU A 109 17.59 3.29 -11.19
C LEU A 109 17.02 2.25 -10.22
N ALA A 110 17.60 1.05 -10.17
CA ALA A 110 17.18 0.00 -9.24
C ALA A 110 17.37 0.43 -7.77
N TRP A 111 18.51 1.06 -7.45
CA TRP A 111 18.74 1.63 -6.12
C TRP A 111 17.76 2.74 -5.79
N GLY A 112 17.52 3.67 -6.73
CA GLY A 112 16.56 4.77 -6.53
C GLY A 112 15.13 4.28 -6.31
N ALA A 113 14.70 3.26 -7.06
CA ALA A 113 13.40 2.64 -6.87
C ALA A 113 13.31 1.94 -5.50
N GLY A 114 14.36 1.20 -5.13
CA GLY A 114 14.43 0.51 -3.83
C GLY A 114 14.36 1.48 -2.65
N THR A 115 15.12 2.58 -2.69
CA THR A 115 15.10 3.59 -1.62
C THR A 115 13.75 4.29 -1.52
N ALA A 116 13.12 4.63 -2.65
CA ALA A 116 11.79 5.24 -2.66
C ALA A 116 10.72 4.33 -2.03
N VAL A 117 10.73 3.04 -2.35
CA VAL A 117 9.80 2.07 -1.75
C VAL A 117 10.03 1.94 -0.25
N VAL A 118 11.29 1.83 0.19
CA VAL A 118 11.63 1.75 1.62
C VAL A 118 11.17 3.01 2.36
N LEU A 119 11.42 4.20 1.82
CA LEU A 119 10.96 5.45 2.42
C LEU A 119 9.44 5.53 2.49
N LEU A 120 8.73 5.04 1.46
CA LEU A 120 7.28 5.00 1.46
C LEU A 120 6.73 4.04 2.51
N LEU A 121 7.36 2.86 2.68
CA LEU A 121 7.00 1.90 3.73
C LEU A 121 7.25 2.48 5.12
N VAL A 122 8.42 3.10 5.36
CA VAL A 122 8.73 3.78 6.63
C VAL A 122 7.72 4.87 6.91
N PHE A 123 7.39 5.70 5.92
CA PHE A 123 6.38 6.74 6.08
C PHE A 123 5.01 6.14 6.43
N ARG A 124 4.55 5.12 5.70
CA ARG A 124 3.22 4.55 5.86
C ARG A 124 3.02 3.76 7.15
N PHE A 125 4.05 3.05 7.61
CA PHE A 125 3.96 2.10 8.72
C PHE A 125 4.62 2.58 10.01
N ILE A 126 5.49 3.60 9.96
CA ILE A 126 6.15 4.15 11.16
C ILE A 126 5.70 5.59 11.38
N VAL A 127 5.89 6.47 10.41
CA VAL A 127 5.64 7.92 10.58
C VAL A 127 4.15 8.22 10.68
N LEU A 128 3.32 7.67 9.79
CA LEU A 128 1.89 7.96 9.74
C LEU A 128 1.15 7.52 11.03
N PRO A 129 1.40 6.31 11.59
CA PRO A 129 0.79 5.91 12.86
C PRO A 129 1.25 6.74 14.06
N LEU A 130 2.50 7.22 14.07
CA LEU A 130 2.99 8.12 15.13
C LEU A 130 2.26 9.46 15.15
N ILE A 131 1.83 9.96 13.99
CA ILE A 131 1.12 11.25 13.88
C ILE A 131 -0.38 11.09 14.12
N VAL A 132 -0.99 10.05 13.56
CA VAL A 132 -2.46 9.86 13.57
C VAL A 132 -2.94 9.10 14.81
N GLY A 133 -2.05 8.33 15.47
CA GLY A 133 -2.42 7.40 16.53
C GLY A 133 -2.98 6.08 15.98
N PRO A 134 -3.12 5.04 16.83
CA PRO A 134 -3.73 3.78 16.44
C PRO A 134 -5.21 3.97 16.04
N PRO A 135 -5.72 3.23 15.05
CA PRO A 135 -7.13 3.29 14.69
C PRO A 135 -7.97 2.86 15.90
N VAL A 136 -8.87 3.75 16.34
CA VAL A 136 -9.77 3.48 17.46
C VAL A 136 -10.84 2.47 16.99
N PRO A 137 -10.97 1.30 17.63
CA PRO A 137 -11.96 0.30 17.25
C PRO A 137 -13.38 0.86 17.40
N GLU A 138 -14.25 0.54 16.45
CA GLU A 138 -15.66 0.93 16.49
C GLU A 138 -16.49 -0.17 17.19
N SER A 139 -17.30 0.20 18.19
CA SER A 139 -18.24 -0.72 18.84
C SER A 139 -19.67 -0.37 18.45
N ALA A 140 -20.42 -1.35 17.95
CA ALA A 140 -21.85 -1.20 17.67
C ALA A 140 -22.70 -1.12 18.96
N LEU A 141 -22.15 -1.55 20.09
CA LEU A 141 -22.80 -1.47 21.40
C LEU A 141 -22.69 -0.06 22.00
N LEU A 142 -21.71 0.73 21.58
CA LEU A 142 -21.70 2.18 21.82
C LEU A 142 -22.41 2.86 20.66
N SER A 143 -23.59 3.44 20.90
CA SER A 143 -24.34 4.10 19.84
C SER A 143 -24.55 5.59 20.10
N LEU A 144 -24.54 6.36 19.02
CA LEU A 144 -24.76 7.79 19.02
C LEU A 144 -25.92 8.11 18.09
N GLN A 145 -27.06 8.53 18.62
CA GLN A 145 -28.17 9.03 17.83
C GLN A 145 -28.08 10.55 17.76
N THR A 146 -28.22 11.09 16.56
CA THR A 146 -28.04 12.52 16.32
C THR A 146 -29.25 13.10 15.60
N ALA A 147 -29.75 14.20 16.12
CA ALA A 147 -30.79 15.01 15.50
C ALA A 147 -30.21 16.39 15.19
N VAL A 148 -30.01 16.66 13.91
CA VAL A 148 -29.47 17.92 13.39
C VAL A 148 -30.50 18.50 12.41
N PRO A 149 -30.92 19.77 12.56
CA PRO A 149 -31.85 20.39 11.64
C PRO A 149 -31.21 20.56 10.26
N SER A 150 -31.92 20.17 9.21
CA SER A 150 -31.43 20.32 7.83
C SER A 150 -31.50 21.78 7.34
N GLN A 151 -32.40 22.58 7.91
CA GLN A 151 -32.62 23.99 7.57
C GLN A 151 -32.93 24.82 8.81
N VAL A 152 -32.35 26.02 8.88
CA VAL A 152 -32.55 26.99 9.98
C VAL A 152 -32.65 28.39 9.37
N MET A 153 -33.45 29.28 9.97
CA MET A 153 -33.58 30.66 9.49
C MET A 153 -32.38 31.50 9.94
N LEU A 154 -32.07 32.53 9.16
CA LEU A 154 -31.00 33.47 9.47
C LEU A 154 -31.22 34.13 10.84
N GLY A 155 -30.24 33.98 11.72
CA GLY A 155 -30.26 34.52 13.08
C GLY A 155 -30.81 33.56 14.13
N ASP A 156 -31.51 32.50 13.73
CA ASP A 156 -31.96 31.48 14.67
C ASP A 156 -30.79 30.60 15.13
N PRO A 157 -30.75 30.22 16.41
CA PRO A 157 -29.78 29.26 16.91
C PRO A 157 -29.99 27.88 16.29
N ILE A 158 -28.89 27.19 16.01
CA ILE A 158 -28.90 25.82 15.50
C ILE A 158 -28.86 24.86 16.71
N HIS A 159 -29.98 24.20 16.97
CA HIS A 159 -30.10 23.20 18.03
C HIS A 159 -29.76 21.80 17.51
N ILE A 160 -28.81 21.15 18.17
CA ILE A 160 -28.38 19.78 17.88
C ILE A 160 -28.64 18.95 19.14
N THR A 161 -29.32 17.82 18.98
CA THR A 161 -29.53 16.86 20.06
C THR A 161 -28.75 15.59 19.76
N VAL A 162 -27.97 15.13 20.73
CA VAL A 162 -27.14 13.94 20.64
C VAL A 162 -27.48 13.03 21.81
N THR A 163 -27.89 11.80 21.52
CA THR A 163 -28.12 10.77 22.54
C THR A 163 -27.03 9.72 22.42
N PHE A 164 -26.17 9.64 23.43
CA PHE A 164 -25.14 8.61 23.54
C PHE A 164 -25.66 7.47 24.41
N THR A 165 -25.53 6.23 23.95
CA THR A 165 -25.99 5.03 24.65
C THR A 165 -24.84 4.05 24.85
N ASN A 166 -24.65 3.64 26.10
CA ASN A 166 -23.72 2.57 26.47
C ASN A 166 -24.45 1.22 26.50
N GLY A 167 -24.45 0.49 25.39
CA GLY A 167 -25.00 -0.87 25.30
C GLY A 167 -24.01 -1.96 25.74
N GLU A 168 -22.82 -1.61 26.20
CA GLU A 168 -21.82 -2.57 26.72
C GLU A 168 -22.20 -3.04 28.13
N GLN A 169 -21.59 -4.15 28.54
CA GLN A 169 -21.75 -4.67 29.91
C GLN A 169 -20.87 -3.95 30.94
N ASN A 170 -19.85 -3.25 30.47
CA ASN A 170 -18.90 -2.52 31.32
C ASN A 170 -19.29 -1.04 31.43
N PRO A 171 -19.10 -0.40 32.60
CA PRO A 171 -19.28 1.03 32.74
C PRO A 171 -18.22 1.79 31.92
N LEU A 172 -18.65 2.89 31.31
CA LEU A 172 -17.75 3.90 30.75
C LEU A 172 -17.26 4.81 31.87
N ASN A 173 -15.98 5.16 31.86
CA ASN A 173 -15.44 6.15 32.79
C ASN A 173 -15.76 7.58 32.36
N GLN A 174 -15.61 7.82 31.06
CA GLN A 174 -15.83 9.10 30.42
C GLN A 174 -16.12 8.86 28.94
N TRP A 175 -16.76 9.81 28.30
CA TRP A 175 -16.92 9.82 26.87
C TRP A 175 -16.72 11.23 26.30
N VAL A 176 -16.34 11.28 25.03
CA VAL A 176 -15.99 12.53 24.33
C VAL A 176 -16.85 12.64 23.09
N LEU A 177 -17.52 13.77 22.95
CA LEU A 177 -18.19 14.18 21.72
C LEU A 177 -17.27 15.10 20.93
N VAL A 178 -17.08 14.82 19.65
CA VAL A 178 -16.29 15.62 18.72
C VAL A 178 -17.21 16.13 17.63
N LEU A 179 -17.35 17.45 17.56
CA LEU A 179 -18.01 18.11 16.44
C LEU A 179 -16.92 18.71 15.55
N ARG A 180 -16.98 18.45 14.25
CA ARG A 180 -16.02 18.99 13.27
C ARG A 180 -16.75 19.64 12.11
N GLY A 181 -16.16 20.68 11.54
CA GLY A 181 -16.56 21.22 10.24
C GLY A 181 -16.87 22.70 10.26
N SER A 182 -17.31 23.21 9.11
CA SER A 182 -17.49 24.65 8.89
C SER A 182 -18.54 25.28 9.81
N LEU A 183 -19.49 24.49 10.31
CA LEU A 183 -20.47 25.02 11.26
C LEU A 183 -19.80 25.41 12.58
N VAL A 184 -18.91 24.56 13.09
CA VAL A 184 -18.22 24.77 14.38
C VAL A 184 -17.26 25.96 14.28
N THR A 185 -16.51 26.08 13.18
CA THR A 185 -15.55 27.18 13.00
C THR A 185 -16.22 28.55 12.89
N ASN A 186 -17.40 28.60 12.29
CA ASN A 186 -18.15 29.82 12.03
C ASN A 186 -19.24 30.10 13.07
N ALA A 187 -19.29 29.35 14.17
CA ALA A 187 -20.19 29.58 15.28
C ALA A 187 -19.47 30.19 16.49
N GLU A 188 -20.24 30.88 17.32
CA GLU A 188 -19.84 31.22 18.68
C GLU A 188 -19.62 29.94 19.51
N PRO A 189 -18.93 30.04 20.66
CA PRO A 189 -18.74 28.88 21.53
C PRO A 189 -20.08 28.18 21.84
N PRO A 190 -20.16 26.84 21.66
CA PRO A 190 -21.41 26.11 21.83
C PRO A 190 -21.92 26.22 23.26
N GLN A 191 -23.22 26.44 23.41
CA GLN A 191 -23.90 26.23 24.69
C GLN A 191 -24.32 24.77 24.78
N VAL A 192 -23.91 24.08 25.85
CA VAL A 192 -24.04 22.63 25.97
C VAL A 192 -24.74 22.27 27.27
N THR A 193 -25.79 21.45 27.19
CA THR A 193 -26.56 20.95 28.34
C THR A 193 -26.71 19.44 28.25
N PRO A 194 -26.31 18.64 29.25
CA PRO A 194 -25.67 19.04 30.50
C PRO A 194 -24.26 19.61 30.29
N ASN A 195 -23.76 20.37 31.28
CA ASN A 195 -22.43 20.97 31.21
C ASN A 195 -21.33 19.89 31.09
N PRO A 196 -20.38 20.06 30.16
CA PRO A 196 -19.18 19.22 30.09
C PRO A 196 -18.35 19.26 31.38
N ILE A 197 -17.56 18.20 31.63
CA ILE A 197 -16.66 18.11 32.80
C ILE A 197 -15.52 19.14 32.71
N VAL A 198 -15.02 19.37 31.50
CA VAL A 198 -14.02 20.38 31.21
C VAL A 198 -14.55 21.37 30.16
N PRO A 199 -14.08 22.62 30.15
CA PRO A 199 -14.48 23.59 29.13
C PRO A 199 -14.27 23.05 27.70
N PRO A 200 -15.11 23.43 26.73
CA PRO A 200 -14.96 23.00 25.33
C PRO A 200 -13.55 23.27 24.79
N GLU A 201 -12.89 22.23 24.27
CA GLU A 201 -11.56 22.34 23.68
C GLU A 201 -11.64 22.53 22.17
N PHE A 202 -11.07 23.62 21.65
CA PHE A 202 -11.04 23.90 20.21
C PHE A 202 -9.70 23.50 19.61
N ILE A 203 -9.72 22.57 18.65
CA ILE A 203 -8.53 22.06 17.96
C ILE A 203 -8.78 22.11 16.45
N GLY A 204 -8.17 23.10 15.80
CA GLY A 204 -8.36 23.33 14.37
C GLY A 204 -9.82 23.63 14.03
N ASP A 205 -10.42 22.77 13.22
CA ASP A 205 -11.82 22.85 12.77
C ASP A 205 -12.80 22.01 13.62
N SER A 206 -12.36 21.58 14.80
CA SER A 206 -13.12 20.71 15.69
C SER A 206 -13.22 21.25 17.11
N VAL A 207 -14.33 20.91 17.78
CA VAL A 207 -14.54 21.12 19.20
C VAL A 207 -14.74 19.78 19.89
N ARG A 208 -14.08 19.58 21.02
CA ARG A 208 -14.19 18.39 21.85
C ARG A 208 -14.91 18.74 23.15
N LEU A 209 -15.91 17.93 23.48
CA LEU A 209 -16.73 18.06 24.68
C LEU A 209 -16.61 16.77 25.49
N TYR A 210 -16.25 16.89 26.76
CA TYR A 210 -15.99 15.75 27.64
C TYR A 210 -17.12 15.60 28.64
N PHE A 211 -17.67 14.39 28.77
CA PHE A 211 -18.81 14.10 29.62
C PHE A 211 -18.52 12.94 30.57
N ALA A 212 -19.28 12.91 31.66
CA ALA A 212 -19.18 11.86 32.67
C ALA A 212 -19.51 10.48 32.10
N GLY A 213 -18.91 9.47 32.72
CA GLY A 213 -19.14 8.07 32.42
C GLY A 213 -20.61 7.66 32.49
N LEU A 214 -20.91 6.55 31.84
CA LEU A 214 -22.25 5.96 31.77
C LEU A 214 -22.20 4.53 32.29
N ALA A 215 -23.15 4.19 33.15
CA ALA A 215 -23.35 2.82 33.58
C ALA A 215 -23.73 1.92 32.38
N PRO A 216 -23.60 0.59 32.53
CA PRO A 216 -24.09 -0.35 31.52
C PRO A 216 -25.57 -0.12 31.21
N GLN A 217 -25.94 -0.19 29.93
CA GLN A 217 -27.30 0.04 29.41
C GLN A 217 -27.87 1.44 29.68
N GLN A 218 -27.03 2.40 30.09
CA GLN A 218 -27.45 3.78 30.33
C GLN A 218 -27.30 4.62 29.05
N GLN A 219 -28.16 5.63 28.92
CA GLN A 219 -28.07 6.66 27.89
C GLN A 219 -27.96 8.05 28.50
N MET A 220 -27.35 8.98 27.77
CA MET A 220 -27.29 10.39 28.09
C MET A 220 -27.61 11.22 26.85
N THR A 221 -28.51 12.18 27.01
CA THR A 221 -28.87 13.14 25.97
C THR A 221 -28.17 14.47 26.24
N VAL A 222 -27.53 15.01 25.21
CA VAL A 222 -26.84 16.28 25.20
C VAL A 222 -27.50 17.18 24.17
N ASN A 223 -27.89 18.36 24.60
CA ASN A 223 -28.41 19.43 23.75
C ASN A 223 -27.30 20.47 23.55
N ILE A 224 -27.04 20.79 22.29
CA ILE A 224 -25.97 21.69 21.87
C ILE A 224 -26.61 22.79 21.05
N THR A 225 -26.37 24.03 21.43
CA THR A 225 -26.86 25.19 20.73
C THR A 225 -25.68 25.94 20.13
N LEU A 226 -25.68 26.07 18.80
CA LEU A 226 -24.67 26.78 18.03
C LEU A 226 -25.26 28.05 17.45
N GLN A 227 -24.65 29.19 17.74
CA GLN A 227 -25.02 30.47 17.13
C GLN A 227 -24.01 30.82 16.03
N PRO A 228 -24.41 30.91 14.74
CA PRO A 228 -23.52 31.37 13.68
C PRO A 228 -23.03 32.81 13.95
N LYS A 229 -21.71 33.06 13.83
CA LYS A 229 -21.10 34.39 13.98
C LYS A 229 -21.51 35.33 12.85
N GLU A 230 -21.55 34.80 11.64
CA GLU A 230 -21.91 35.57 10.45
C GLU A 230 -23.34 35.25 10.03
N MET A 231 -24.16 36.29 9.95
CA MET A 231 -25.54 36.26 9.44
C MET A 231 -25.53 36.18 7.91
N GLN A 232 -25.06 35.06 7.35
CA GLN A 232 -25.05 34.81 5.91
C GLN A 232 -25.81 33.54 5.53
N ARG A 233 -26.51 33.61 4.39
CA ARG A 233 -27.13 32.43 3.76
C ARG A 233 -26.04 31.51 3.23
N ARG A 234 -25.87 30.34 3.87
CA ARG A 234 -24.83 29.38 3.51
C ARG A 234 -25.23 27.96 3.92
N ILE A 235 -24.65 26.98 3.25
CA ILE A 235 -24.69 25.58 3.65
C ILE A 235 -23.45 25.30 4.50
N TYR A 236 -23.67 24.90 5.76
CA TYR A 236 -22.61 24.49 6.67
C TYR A 236 -22.51 22.97 6.74
N ASN A 237 -21.29 22.44 6.73
CA ASN A 237 -21.01 21.04 7.00
C ASN A 237 -20.73 20.82 8.48
N LEU A 238 -21.25 19.70 9.01
CA LEU A 238 -21.02 19.23 10.36
C LEU A 238 -20.75 17.72 10.34
N GLU A 239 -19.66 17.29 10.94
CA GLU A 239 -19.34 15.89 11.23
C GLU A 239 -19.42 15.67 12.75
N VAL A 240 -20.10 14.60 13.17
CA VAL A 240 -20.31 14.27 14.57
C VAL A 240 -19.73 12.89 14.84
N ASP A 241 -18.83 12.82 15.82
CA ASP A 241 -18.21 11.60 16.30
C ASP A 241 -18.26 11.53 17.83
N ALA A 242 -18.33 10.33 18.38
CA ALA A 242 -18.21 10.13 19.82
C ALA A 242 -17.31 8.94 20.16
N TYR A 243 -16.64 9.04 21.29
CA TYR A 243 -15.69 8.04 21.77
C TYR A 243 -15.92 7.75 23.26
N GLY A 244 -16.02 6.47 23.61
CA GLY A 244 -16.10 5.99 24.99
C GLY A 244 -14.75 5.46 25.46
N TYR A 245 -14.41 5.73 26.73
CA TYR A 245 -13.20 5.22 27.37
C TYR A 245 -13.58 4.21 28.46
N PHE A 246 -13.13 2.96 28.29
CA PHE A 246 -13.22 1.90 29.28
C PHE A 246 -11.90 1.77 30.04
N GLY A 247 -11.98 1.48 31.34
CA GLY A 247 -10.82 1.09 32.12
C GLY A 247 -11.10 1.17 33.61
N ALA A 248 -10.35 0.45 34.43
CA ALA A 248 -10.32 0.73 35.87
C ALA A 248 -9.38 1.92 36.14
N PRO A 249 -9.55 2.65 37.26
CA PRO A 249 -8.56 3.63 37.70
C PRO A 249 -7.16 2.97 37.75
N GLY A 250 -6.19 3.50 37.01
CA GLY A 250 -4.81 2.98 36.96
C GLY A 250 -4.49 1.97 35.84
N GLN A 251 -5.45 1.64 34.96
CA GLN A 251 -5.18 0.89 33.72
C GLN A 251 -5.19 1.81 32.49
N PRO A 252 -4.46 1.47 31.40
CA PRO A 252 -4.55 2.21 30.16
C PRO A 252 -5.99 2.21 29.65
N LEU A 253 -6.57 3.40 29.47
CA LEU A 253 -7.95 3.54 29.00
C LEU A 253 -8.06 2.98 27.58
N ALA A 254 -8.90 1.97 27.40
CA ALA A 254 -9.25 1.46 26.09
C ALA A 254 -10.31 2.40 25.48
N MET A 255 -9.95 3.06 24.39
CA MET A 255 -10.82 3.98 23.66
C MET A 255 -11.57 3.23 22.56
N TYR A 256 -12.88 3.45 22.46
CA TYR A 256 -13.73 2.90 21.40
C TYR A 256 -14.56 4.02 20.77
N ARG A 257 -14.72 3.98 19.45
CA ARG A 257 -15.59 4.89 18.72
C ARG A 257 -17.02 4.36 18.74
N ALA A 258 -17.98 5.24 18.99
CA ALA A 258 -19.39 4.92 18.91
C ALA A 258 -19.87 4.83 17.45
N PHE A 259 -20.80 3.91 17.21
CA PHE A 259 -21.54 3.81 15.97
C PHE A 259 -22.57 4.94 15.89
N VAL A 260 -22.54 5.74 14.82
CA VAL A 260 -23.38 6.95 14.69
C VAL A 260 -24.55 6.72 13.75
N LEU A 261 -25.75 7.04 14.23
CA LEU A 261 -27.03 6.88 13.54
C LEU A 261 -27.73 8.25 13.36
N PRO A 262 -28.33 8.53 12.19
CA PRO A 262 -28.32 7.72 10.96
C PRO A 262 -27.04 7.90 10.11
N THR A 263 -26.31 8.99 10.30
CA THR A 263 -25.07 9.31 9.57
C THR A 263 -24.14 10.14 10.45
N ARG A 264 -22.85 10.17 10.11
CA ARG A 264 -21.84 11.00 10.78
C ARG A 264 -21.80 12.42 10.23
N ARG A 265 -22.27 12.65 9.01
CA ARG A 265 -22.10 13.90 8.27
C ARG A 265 -23.43 14.54 7.93
N PHE A 266 -23.55 15.82 8.26
CA PHE A 266 -24.74 16.62 8.13
C PHE A 266 -24.46 17.90 7.35
N GLN A 267 -25.49 18.38 6.67
CA GLN A 267 -25.51 19.68 6.04
C GLN A 267 -26.66 20.49 6.63
N VAL A 268 -26.33 21.68 7.11
CA VAL A 268 -27.29 22.63 7.69
C VAL A 268 -27.36 23.83 6.76
N GLN A 269 -28.52 24.06 6.14
CA GLN A 269 -28.74 25.21 5.27
C GLN A 269 -29.35 26.36 6.06
N VAL A 270 -28.64 27.50 6.12
CA VAL A 270 -29.17 28.74 6.71
C VAL A 270 -29.80 29.59 5.60
N ARG A 271 -31.08 29.96 5.77
CA ARG A 271 -31.90 30.70 4.77
C ARG A 271 -32.41 32.04 5.29
#